data_AF-A0A135S920-F1
#
_entry.id   AF-A0A135S920-F1
#
_cell.length_a   1.000
_cell.length_b   1.000
_cell.length_c   1.000
_cell.angle_alpha   90.00
_cell.angle_beta   90.00
_cell.angle_gamma   90.00
#
_symmetry.space_group_name_H-M   'P 1'
#
loop_
_entity.id
_entity.type
_entity.pdbx_description
1 polymer ?
#
loop_
_entity_poly.entity_id
_entity_poly.type
_entity_poly.pdbx_seq_one_letter_code
_entity_poly.pdbx_strand_id
1 'polypeptide(L)'
;MPSSNPAESRQMGHVQPTITSLQDLTLIEAWDNDANAPKYVTFYHITDEAELWFGQSSKNKREIPLEEYQEALELVPDEEIYPEIPTGAKLTIAPDNIDDPVFIKRPGLNCYESMKGTPYVWKSVLDETLIMEKVSKNPHPYPIGC
;
A
#
# COMPACT_ATOMS: atom_id res chain seq x y z
N MET A 1 25.15 -35.54 17.01
CA MET A 1 25.08 -34.16 16.48
C MET A 1 23.70 -34.01 15.85
N PRO A 2 22.71 -33.41 16.52
CA PRO A 2 21.42 -33.16 15.89
C PRO A 2 21.53 -31.94 14.98
N SER A 3 21.14 -32.10 13.73
CA SER A 3 21.09 -31.05 12.71
C SER A 3 20.01 -30.03 13.06
N SER A 4 20.39 -28.77 13.14
CA SER A 4 19.50 -27.62 13.18
C SER A 4 18.76 -27.47 11.84
N ASN A 5 17.43 -27.56 11.89
CA ASN A 5 16.51 -27.21 10.80
C ASN A 5 16.57 -25.69 10.54
N PRO A 6 16.79 -25.22 9.30
CA PRO A 6 16.55 -23.84 8.93
C PRO A 6 15.15 -23.73 8.32
N ALA A 7 14.13 -23.72 9.16
CA ALA A 7 12.76 -23.39 8.77
C ALA A 7 11.98 -22.87 9.98
N GLU A 8 12.57 -21.95 10.72
CA GLU A 8 11.78 -21.05 11.57
C GLU A 8 11.27 -19.93 10.67
N SER A 9 10.15 -20.18 10.00
CA SER A 9 9.28 -19.11 9.52
C SER A 9 8.96 -18.23 10.73
N ARG A 10 9.54 -17.03 10.79
CA ARG A 10 9.09 -15.97 11.70
C ARG A 10 7.66 -15.64 11.32
N GLN A 11 6.69 -16.31 11.93
CA GLN A 11 5.36 -15.75 12.11
C GLN A 11 5.51 -14.62 13.14
N MET A 12 5.96 -13.46 12.67
CA MET A 12 5.63 -12.23 13.34
C MET A 12 4.13 -12.06 13.09
N GLY A 13 3.32 -12.28 14.12
CA GLY A 13 1.91 -11.93 14.04
C GLY A 13 1.80 -10.44 13.72
N HIS A 14 1.05 -10.09 12.69
CA HIS A 14 0.77 -8.69 12.39
C HIS A 14 0.11 -8.05 13.60
N VAL A 15 0.69 -6.95 14.09
CA VAL A 15 0.16 -6.21 15.23
C VAL A 15 -0.56 -5.00 14.66
N GLN A 16 -1.84 -4.86 14.99
CA GLN A 16 -2.62 -3.70 14.55
C GLN A 16 -1.94 -2.41 15.05
N PRO A 17 -1.71 -1.42 14.18
CA PRO A 17 -1.08 -0.17 14.55
C PRO A 17 -1.99 0.56 15.54
N THR A 18 -1.41 1.29 16.50
CA THR A 18 -2.18 2.14 17.40
C THR A 18 -2.31 3.52 16.77
N ILE A 19 -3.53 3.88 16.36
CA ILE A 19 -3.85 5.21 15.86
C ILE A 19 -4.09 6.14 17.04
N THR A 20 -3.26 7.17 17.15
CA THR A 20 -3.34 8.17 18.23
C THR A 20 -4.01 9.46 17.79
N SER A 21 -4.03 9.70 16.48
CA SER A 21 -4.70 10.84 15.86
C SER A 21 -5.13 10.54 14.42
N LEU A 22 -6.08 11.32 13.91
CA LEU A 22 -6.46 11.31 12.49
C LEU A 22 -5.31 11.72 11.56
N GLN A 23 -4.25 12.37 12.06
CA GLN A 23 -3.05 12.64 11.25
C GLN A 23 -2.25 11.38 10.94
N ASP A 24 -2.43 10.30 11.70
CA ASP A 24 -1.79 9.01 11.42
C ASP A 24 -2.45 8.31 10.21
N LEU A 25 -3.62 8.79 9.78
CA LEU A 25 -4.43 8.21 8.70
C LEU A 25 -4.40 9.09 7.45
N THR A 26 -4.37 8.43 6.30
CA THR A 26 -4.85 9.06 5.07
C THR A 26 -6.37 8.90 5.01
N LEU A 27 -7.11 10.00 4.89
CA LEU A 27 -8.58 10.03 4.85
C LEU A 27 -9.07 10.52 3.49
N ILE A 28 -9.96 9.76 2.86
CA ILE A 28 -10.53 10.08 1.54
C ILE A 28 -12.05 10.00 1.63
N GLU A 29 -12.73 11.08 1.23
CA GLU A 29 -14.20 11.11 1.16
C GLU A 29 -14.66 10.88 -0.27
N ALA A 30 -15.53 9.89 -0.47
CA ALA A 30 -16.29 9.76 -1.69
C ALA A 30 -17.56 10.62 -1.58
N TRP A 31 -17.73 11.55 -2.52
CA TRP A 31 -18.89 12.44 -2.57
C TRP A 31 -19.96 11.92 -3.52
N ASP A 32 -21.22 11.93 -3.09
CA ASP A 32 -22.36 11.71 -3.98
C ASP A 32 -22.87 13.07 -4.48
N ASN A 33 -22.70 13.32 -5.78
CA ASN A 33 -23.12 14.58 -6.39
C ASN A 33 -24.63 14.73 -6.48
N ASP A 34 -25.39 13.64 -6.62
CA ASP A 34 -26.84 13.68 -6.77
C ASP A 34 -27.51 13.94 -5.41
N ALA A 35 -27.00 13.30 -4.35
CA ALA A 35 -27.45 13.52 -2.98
C ALA A 35 -26.85 14.78 -2.32
N ASN A 36 -25.81 15.36 -2.94
CA ASN A 36 -24.99 16.45 -2.39
C ASN A 36 -24.49 16.18 -0.96
N ALA A 37 -24.02 14.96 -0.72
CA ALA A 37 -23.57 14.50 0.59
C ALA A 37 -22.40 13.49 0.47
N PRO A 38 -21.56 13.35 1.50
CA PRO A 38 -20.58 12.26 1.55
C PRO A 38 -21.28 10.90 1.50
N LYS A 39 -20.83 10.03 0.60
CA LYS A 39 -21.34 8.67 0.44
C LYS A 39 -20.70 7.71 1.46
N TYR A 40 -19.39 7.82 1.58
CA TYR A 40 -18.57 7.08 2.53
C TYR A 40 -17.20 7.77 2.67
N VAL A 41 -16.50 7.43 3.74
CA VAL A 41 -15.08 7.77 3.95
C VAL A 41 -14.27 6.48 3.95
N THR A 42 -13.17 6.46 3.22
CA THR A 42 -12.13 5.44 3.33
C THR A 42 -10.94 6.04 4.05
N PHE A 43 -10.21 5.18 4.75
CA PHE A 43 -9.01 5.58 5.45
C PHE A 43 -8.02 4.45 5.51
N TYR A 44 -6.74 4.80 5.55
CA TYR A 44 -5.70 3.80 5.69
C TYR A 44 -4.47 4.35 6.40
N HIS A 45 -3.73 3.42 6.99
CA HIS A 45 -2.42 3.63 7.58
C HIS A 45 -1.43 2.69 6.91
N ILE A 46 -0.20 3.17 6.67
CA ILE A 46 0.90 2.33 6.19
C ILE A 46 2.01 2.42 7.24
N THR A 47 2.34 1.28 7.84
CA THR A 47 3.36 1.20 8.90
C THR A 47 4.77 1.43 8.35
N ASP A 48 5.75 1.51 9.26
CA ASP A 48 7.16 1.59 8.90
C ASP A 48 7.65 0.29 8.23
N GLU A 49 7.04 -0.84 8.59
CA GLU A 49 7.21 -2.15 7.97
C GLU A 49 6.47 -2.28 6.62
N ALA A 50 5.90 -1.19 6.11
CA ALA A 50 5.15 -1.11 4.84
C ALA A 50 3.85 -1.92 4.79
N GLU A 51 3.30 -2.32 5.95
CA GLU A 51 2.01 -3.00 6.04
C GLU A 51 0.87 -2.01 5.81
N LEU A 52 -0.09 -2.37 4.96
CA LEU A 52 -1.27 -1.56 4.70
C LEU A 52 -2.44 -1.99 5.59
N TRP A 53 -2.92 -1.06 6.41
CA TRP A 53 -4.14 -1.21 7.20
C TRP A 53 -5.22 -0.32 6.61
N PHE A 54 -6.34 -0.89 6.19
CA PHE A 54 -7.41 -0.21 5.46
C PHE A 54 -8.74 -0.30 6.20
N GLY A 55 -9.50 0.78 6.19
CA GLY A 55 -10.85 0.84 6.74
C GLY A 55 -11.79 1.70 5.90
N GLN A 56 -13.09 1.49 6.11
CA GLN A 56 -14.15 2.22 5.43
C GLN A 56 -15.34 2.41 6.37
N SER A 57 -15.98 3.59 6.30
CA SER A 57 -17.22 3.86 7.01
C SER A 57 -18.18 4.66 6.14
N SER A 58 -19.48 4.41 6.25
CA SER A 58 -20.53 5.22 5.61
C SER A 58 -20.96 6.42 6.46
N LYS A 59 -20.45 6.55 7.69
CA LYS A 59 -20.73 7.69 8.56
C LYS A 59 -20.04 8.95 8.06
N ASN A 60 -20.56 10.11 8.48
CA ASN A 60 -19.86 11.37 8.27
C ASN A 60 -18.56 11.37 9.07
N LYS A 61 -17.42 11.68 8.44
CA LYS A 61 -16.10 11.65 9.10
C LYS A 61 -16.00 12.51 10.37
N ARG A 62 -16.85 13.54 10.51
CA ARG A 62 -16.87 14.40 11.70
C ARG A 62 -17.54 13.76 12.91
N GLU A 63 -18.28 12.68 12.68
CA GLU A 63 -19.07 11.96 13.69
C GLU A 63 -18.42 10.63 14.08
N ILE A 64 -17.34 10.23 13.39
CA ILE A 64 -16.61 8.99 13.68
C ILE A 64 -15.61 9.26 14.81
N PRO A 65 -15.73 8.59 15.96
CA PRO A 65 -14.74 8.69 17.04
C PRO A 65 -13.44 7.96 16.65
N LEU A 66 -12.32 8.34 17.26
CA LEU A 66 -11.00 7.78 16.92
C LEU A 66 -10.94 6.26 17.11
N GLU A 67 -11.63 5.76 18.13
CA GLU A 67 -11.73 4.34 18.46
C GLU A 67 -12.41 3.56 17.34
N GLU A 68 -13.41 4.14 16.67
CA GLU A 68 -14.08 3.48 15.55
C GLU A 68 -13.19 3.43 14.31
N TYR A 69 -12.33 4.42 14.09
CA TYR A 69 -11.29 4.33 13.06
C TYR A 69 -10.33 3.18 13.35
N GLN A 70 -9.83 3.09 14.59
CA GLN A 70 -8.94 2.01 15.03
C GLN A 70 -9.59 0.63 14.82
N GLU A 71 -10.83 0.43 15.27
CA GLU A 71 -11.52 -0.85 15.20
C GLU A 71 -11.82 -1.29 13.76
N ALA A 72 -12.04 -0.35 12.85
CA ALA A 72 -12.37 -0.62 11.46
C ALA A 72 -11.14 -0.84 10.56
N LEU A 73 -9.92 -0.71 11.07
CA LEU A 73 -8.71 -1.00 10.31
C LEU A 73 -8.47 -2.51 10.21
N GLU A 74 -8.48 -3.01 8.98
CA GLU A 74 -8.14 -4.39 8.64
C GLU A 74 -6.81 -4.43 7.87
N LEU A 75 -5.98 -5.44 8.17
CA LEU A 75 -4.76 -5.66 7.42
C LEU A 75 -5.08 -6.09 5.99
N VAL A 76 -4.48 -5.41 5.02
CA VAL A 76 -4.49 -5.81 3.62
C VAL A 76 -3.27 -6.72 3.37
N PRO A 77 -3.48 -7.94 2.85
CA PRO A 77 -2.37 -8.83 2.51
C PRO A 77 -1.44 -8.21 1.46
N ASP A 78 -0.13 -8.42 1.62
CA ASP A 78 0.87 -7.89 0.68
C ASP A 78 0.62 -8.37 -0.74
N GLU A 79 0.14 -9.60 -0.95
CA GLU A 79 -0.09 -10.16 -2.27
C GLU A 79 -1.23 -9.44 -3.05
N GLU A 80 -2.08 -8.68 -2.37
CA GLU A 80 -3.10 -7.83 -3.01
C GLU A 80 -2.48 -6.55 -3.60
N ILE A 81 -1.37 -6.09 -3.03
CA ILE A 81 -0.73 -4.81 -3.34
C ILE A 81 0.55 -5.01 -4.15
N TYR A 82 1.39 -5.94 -3.74
CA TYR A 82 2.71 -6.21 -4.28
C TYR A 82 2.68 -7.54 -5.05
N PRO A 83 2.91 -7.50 -6.37
CA PRO A 83 2.89 -8.70 -7.18
C PRO A 83 4.16 -9.53 -6.99
N GLU A 84 4.04 -10.84 -7.20
CA GLU A 84 5.20 -11.67 -7.43
C GLU A 84 5.96 -11.21 -8.68
N ILE A 85 7.28 -11.36 -8.66
CA ILE A 85 8.13 -11.04 -9.81
C ILE A 85 7.79 -12.00 -10.95
N PRO A 86 7.33 -11.53 -12.13
CA PRO A 86 6.98 -12.41 -13.23
C PRO A 86 8.19 -13.23 -13.70
N THR A 87 7.96 -14.50 -14.01
CA THR A 87 9.03 -15.38 -14.51
C THR A 87 9.67 -14.80 -15.78
N GLY A 88 10.99 -14.62 -15.75
CA GLY A 88 11.76 -14.09 -16.87
C GLY A 88 11.80 -12.55 -16.96
N ALA A 89 11.16 -11.82 -16.03
CA ALA A 89 11.34 -10.39 -15.91
C ALA A 89 12.79 -10.06 -15.55
N LYS A 90 13.39 -9.09 -16.27
CA LYS A 90 14.75 -8.61 -16.02
C LYS A 90 14.71 -7.30 -15.24
N LEU A 91 14.37 -7.40 -13.96
CA LEU A 91 14.34 -6.29 -13.02
C LEU A 91 15.67 -6.17 -12.28
N THR A 92 16.08 -4.94 -11.99
CA THR A 92 17.20 -4.67 -11.08
C THR A 92 16.70 -4.83 -9.64
N ILE A 93 17.37 -5.69 -8.85
CA ILE A 93 17.01 -5.94 -7.45
C ILE A 93 17.79 -4.99 -6.55
N ALA A 94 17.08 -4.31 -5.65
CA ALA A 94 17.72 -3.47 -4.65
C ALA A 94 18.55 -4.33 -3.68
N PRO A 95 19.73 -3.87 -3.23
CA PRO A 95 20.51 -4.60 -2.23
C PRO A 95 19.77 -4.62 -0.88
N ASP A 96 20.00 -5.65 -0.09
CA ASP A 96 19.32 -5.86 1.20
C ASP A 96 19.59 -4.73 2.20
N ASN A 97 20.75 -4.08 2.09
CA ASN A 97 21.13 -2.95 2.93
C ASN A 97 21.52 -1.77 2.03
N ILE A 98 20.90 -0.62 2.27
CA ILE A 98 21.25 0.65 1.62
C ILE A 98 21.57 1.64 2.73
N ASP A 99 22.83 2.08 2.78
CA ASP A 99 23.33 2.99 3.82
C ASP A 99 22.86 4.44 3.60
N ASP A 100 22.37 4.75 2.39
CA ASP A 100 21.84 6.05 2.00
C ASP A 100 20.33 6.18 2.24
N PRO A 101 19.81 7.39 2.50
CA PRO A 101 18.37 7.60 2.60
C PRO A 101 17.70 7.33 1.25
N VAL A 102 16.83 6.33 1.22
CA VAL A 102 16.05 5.95 0.03
C VAL A 102 14.60 6.43 0.13
N PHE A 103 14.07 6.87 -1.01
CA PHE A 103 12.65 7.17 -1.15
C PHE A 103 11.96 5.97 -1.79
N ILE A 104 11.19 5.23 -0.99
CA ILE A 104 10.39 4.11 -1.48
C ILE A 104 9.08 4.68 -2.03
N LYS A 105 8.83 4.45 -3.32
CA LYS A 105 7.54 4.81 -3.91
C LYS A 105 6.47 3.83 -3.43
N ARG A 106 5.36 4.37 -2.94
CA ARG A 106 4.18 3.60 -2.51
C ARG A 106 3.10 3.61 -3.62
N PRO A 107 2.29 2.54 -3.74
CA PRO A 107 1.16 2.52 -4.67
C PRO A 107 0.15 3.63 -4.35
N GLY A 108 -0.52 4.14 -5.39
CA GLY A 108 -1.63 5.06 -5.21
C GLY A 108 -2.88 4.32 -4.74
N LEU A 109 -3.32 4.58 -3.51
CA LEU A 109 -4.45 3.89 -2.87
C LEU A 109 -5.75 4.70 -2.83
N ASN A 110 -5.82 5.81 -3.58
CA ASN A 110 -6.93 6.77 -3.53
C ASN A 110 -8.32 6.18 -3.84
N CYS A 111 -8.37 5.03 -4.51
CA CYS A 111 -9.60 4.35 -4.90
C CYS A 111 -9.52 2.84 -4.58
N TYR A 112 -8.75 2.48 -3.54
CA TYR A 112 -8.52 1.09 -3.17
C TYR A 112 -9.83 0.33 -2.94
N GLU A 113 -10.84 0.95 -2.32
CA GLU A 113 -12.16 0.33 -2.07
C GLU A 113 -12.88 -0.12 -3.34
N SER A 114 -12.64 0.58 -4.46
CA SER A 114 -13.22 0.28 -5.76
C SER A 114 -12.41 -0.76 -6.54
N MET A 115 -11.15 -0.97 -6.15
CA MET A 115 -10.17 -1.81 -6.84
C MET A 115 -9.86 -3.11 -6.10
N LYS A 116 -10.16 -3.18 -4.80
CA LYS A 116 -9.88 -4.35 -3.96
C LYS A 116 -10.49 -5.62 -4.55
N GLY A 117 -9.75 -6.72 -4.46
CA GLY A 117 -10.10 -7.99 -5.11
C GLY A 117 -9.98 -8.00 -6.64
N THR A 118 -9.50 -6.93 -7.27
CA THR A 118 -9.17 -6.90 -8.70
C THR A 118 -7.66 -6.87 -8.92
N PRO A 119 -7.18 -7.22 -10.13
CA PRO A 119 -5.76 -7.10 -10.46
C PRO A 119 -5.20 -5.68 -10.51
N TYR A 120 -6.03 -4.65 -10.36
CA TYR A 120 -5.66 -3.28 -10.73
C TYR A 120 -4.46 -2.75 -9.94
N VAL A 121 -4.47 -2.91 -8.62
CA VAL A 121 -3.45 -2.30 -7.73
C VAL A 121 -2.08 -2.90 -8.00
N TRP A 122 -1.93 -4.22 -7.83
CA TRP A 122 -0.65 -4.88 -8.05
C TRP A 122 -0.19 -4.78 -9.50
N LYS A 123 -1.10 -4.78 -10.48
CA LYS A 123 -0.72 -4.62 -11.89
C LYS A 123 -0.20 -3.21 -12.16
N SER A 124 -0.79 -2.18 -11.56
CA SER A 124 -0.29 -0.82 -11.67
C SER A 124 1.13 -0.69 -11.12
N VAL A 125 1.43 -1.36 -10.00
CA VAL A 125 2.79 -1.41 -9.42
C VAL A 125 3.76 -2.11 -10.36
N LEU A 126 3.36 -3.24 -10.93
CA LEU A 126 4.19 -4.00 -11.88
C LEU A 126 4.47 -3.21 -13.16
N ASP A 127 3.42 -2.65 -13.76
CA ASP A 127 3.51 -1.88 -15.01
C ASP A 127 4.45 -0.69 -14.81
N GLU A 128 4.35 0.01 -13.67
CA GLU A 128 5.27 1.08 -13.34
C GLU A 128 6.72 0.59 -13.21
N THR A 129 6.94 -0.49 -12.47
CA THR A 129 8.28 -1.07 -12.26
C THR A 129 8.93 -1.44 -13.61
N LEU A 130 8.17 -2.09 -14.50
CA LEU A 130 8.66 -2.48 -15.82
C LEU A 130 8.96 -1.27 -16.72
N ILE A 131 8.14 -0.21 -16.65
CA ILE A 131 8.37 1.04 -17.36
C ILE A 131 9.65 1.70 -16.85
N MET A 132 9.82 1.82 -15.53
CA MET A 132 10.99 2.45 -14.93
C MET A 132 12.29 1.69 -15.23
N GLU A 133 12.28 0.37 -15.21
CA GLU A 133 13.40 -0.48 -15.63
C GLU A 133 13.77 -0.29 -17.11
N LYS A 134 12.76 -0.07 -17.96
CA LYS A 134 12.99 0.20 -19.40
C LYS A 134 13.60 1.59 -19.62
N VAL A 135 13.10 2.58 -18.89
CA VAL A 135 13.58 3.98 -18.96
C VAL A 135 14.99 4.09 -18.38
N SER A 136 15.31 3.40 -17.28
CA SER A 136 16.65 3.43 -16.69
C SER A 136 17.72 2.88 -17.64
N LYS A 137 17.38 1.85 -18.44
CA LYS A 137 18.26 1.28 -19.46
C LYS A 137 18.37 2.13 -20.73
N ASN A 138 17.37 2.95 -21.02
CA ASN A 138 17.30 3.78 -22.23
C ASN A 138 16.85 5.20 -21.86
N PRO A 139 17.68 5.95 -21.10
CA PRO A 139 17.30 7.28 -20.67
C PRO A 139 17.13 8.20 -21.88
N HIS A 140 15.98 8.86 -21.97
CA HIS A 140 15.73 9.85 -23.01
C HIS A 140 16.59 11.09 -22.75
N PRO A 141 17.15 11.77 -23.78
CA PRO A 141 18.02 12.94 -23.61
C PRO A 141 17.35 14.16 -22.95
N TYR A 142 16.03 14.15 -22.82
CA TYR A 142 15.25 15.18 -22.14
C TYR A 142 14.35 14.54 -21.09
N PRO A 143 14.13 15.19 -19.92
CA PRO A 143 13.18 14.72 -18.94
C PRO A 143 11.78 14.64 -19.58
N ILE A 144 11.17 13.46 -19.53
CA ILE A 144 9.78 13.27 -19.92
C ILE A 144 8.95 13.71 -18.72
N GLY A 145 8.38 14.92 -18.78
CA GLY A 145 7.46 15.42 -17.78
C GLY A 145 6.05 14.92 -18.04
N CYS A 146 5.40 14.43 -17.00
CA CYS A 146 3.95 14.26 -16.92
C CYS A 146 3.34 15.50 -16.28
#